data_AF-A0A928RP12-F1
#
_entry.id   AF-A0A928RP12-F1
#
_cell.length_a   1.000
_cell.length_b   1.000
_cell.length_c   1.000
_cell.angle_alpha   90.00
_cell.angle_beta   90.00
_cell.angle_gamma   90.00
#
_symmetry.space_group_name_H-M   'P 1'
#
loop_
_entity.id
_entity.type
_entity.pdbx_description
1 polymer ?
#
loop_
_entity_poly.entity_id
_entity_poly.type
_entity_poly.pdbx_seq_one_letter_code
_entity_poly.pdbx_strand_id
1 'polypeptide(L)'
;MKRKFWLVIAILLIVGIVLAIVFVSLFRERDTEDLSKSLNNYVEDGYLNVEDERFQDITDYLDYIAPVLKSNVDTAEQGLQAENFLNSYKATIIVAKFVNEELIFLDYSDAYRQNKKKIEKAFSQAQTSARELQTFINENVNEGGSQYWLANTWQGCEENATKMVEKSLDAIKRLLSVYEEGATSVYTGNAFLEIIFDRTEFLLDTMIENQQTENSGKNLYEFVVDYFTNKEAISNYCYNSDLQTKVEDIKEKGDQSVYYDSFCEGTLGV
;
A
#
# COMPACT_ATOMS: atom_id res chain seq x y z
N MET A 1 -4.82 -60.98 17.50
CA MET A 1 -3.93 -60.17 16.64
C MET A 1 -4.63 -59.00 15.94
N LYS A 2 -5.83 -59.17 15.36
CA LYS A 2 -6.55 -58.09 14.62
C LYS A 2 -6.84 -56.81 15.43
N ARG A 3 -7.18 -56.91 16.73
CA ARG A 3 -7.44 -55.73 17.60
C ARG A 3 -6.17 -54.90 17.89
N LYS A 4 -5.01 -55.54 18.03
CA LYS A 4 -3.73 -54.83 18.27
C LYS A 4 -3.26 -54.11 16.99
N PHE A 5 -3.52 -54.68 15.81
CA PHE A 5 -3.18 -54.09 14.52
C PHE A 5 -4.00 -52.82 14.23
N TRP A 6 -5.31 -52.84 14.53
CA TRP A 6 -6.18 -51.66 14.41
C TRP A 6 -5.76 -50.50 15.33
N LEU A 7 -5.28 -50.84 16.54
CA LEU A 7 -4.82 -49.85 17.52
C LEU A 7 -3.53 -49.15 17.03
N VAL A 8 -2.63 -49.90 16.39
CA VAL A 8 -1.41 -49.34 15.75
C VAL A 8 -1.76 -48.44 14.57
N ILE A 9 -2.70 -48.83 13.71
CA ILE A 9 -3.15 -47.99 12.59
C ILE A 9 -3.78 -46.68 13.09
N ALA A 10 -4.62 -46.75 14.13
CA ALA A 10 -5.25 -45.56 14.71
C ALA A 10 -4.21 -44.57 15.27
N ILE A 11 -3.19 -45.08 15.97
CA ILE A 11 -2.09 -44.24 16.47
C ILE A 11 -1.31 -43.59 15.31
N LEU A 12 -0.98 -44.34 14.26
CA LEU A 12 -0.29 -43.80 13.08
C LEU A 12 -1.09 -42.72 12.37
N LEU A 13 -2.42 -42.86 12.31
CA LEU A 13 -3.32 -41.89 11.69
C LEU A 13 -3.36 -40.58 12.51
N ILE A 14 -3.42 -40.68 13.84
CA ILE A 14 -3.32 -39.52 14.74
C ILE A 14 -1.96 -38.84 14.59
N VAL A 15 -0.87 -39.61 14.61
CA VAL A 15 0.49 -39.06 14.42
C VAL A 15 0.63 -38.38 13.06
N GLY A 16 0.06 -38.96 11.99
CA GLY A 16 0.04 -38.35 10.66
C GLY A 16 -0.73 -37.03 10.62
N ILE A 17 -1.89 -36.96 11.29
CA ILE A 17 -2.69 -35.72 11.42
C ILE A 17 -1.91 -34.67 12.21
N VAL A 18 -1.33 -35.03 13.36
CA VAL A 18 -0.56 -34.09 14.19
C VAL A 18 0.67 -33.58 13.43
N LEU A 19 1.40 -34.47 12.75
CA LEU A 19 2.52 -34.06 11.92
C LEU A 19 2.08 -33.16 10.78
N ALA A 20 0.96 -33.44 10.11
CA ALA A 20 0.43 -32.56 9.06
C ALA A 20 0.07 -31.17 9.60
N ILE A 21 -0.56 -31.09 10.78
CA ILE A 21 -0.88 -29.82 11.44
C ILE A 21 0.41 -29.04 11.75
N VAL A 22 1.41 -29.69 12.35
CA VAL A 22 2.70 -29.07 12.68
C VAL A 22 3.44 -28.64 11.41
N PHE A 23 3.46 -29.46 10.37
CA PHE A 23 4.10 -29.14 9.10
C PHE A 23 3.43 -27.96 8.42
N VAL A 24 2.09 -27.91 8.41
CA VAL A 24 1.33 -26.79 7.90
C VAL A 24 1.63 -25.53 8.70
N SER A 25 1.66 -25.59 10.04
CA SER A 25 2.01 -24.44 10.88
C SER A 25 3.42 -23.91 10.61
N LEU A 26 4.42 -24.79 10.51
CA LEU A 26 5.81 -24.40 10.23
C LEU A 26 5.99 -23.85 8.81
N PHE A 27 5.29 -24.41 7.82
CA PHE A 27 5.30 -23.87 6.47
C PHE A 27 4.61 -22.51 6.38
N ARG A 28 3.56 -22.28 7.19
CA ARG A 28 2.86 -20.99 7.25
C ARG A 28 3.78 -19.88 7.75
N GLU A 29 4.40 -20.05 8.92
CA GLU A 29 5.33 -19.06 9.50
C GLU A 29 6.48 -18.70 8.56
N ARG A 30 7.06 -19.72 7.89
CA ARG A 30 8.16 -19.49 6.95
C ARG A 30 7.72 -18.74 5.69
N ASP A 31 6.51 -19.04 5.18
CA ASP A 31 6.06 -18.46 3.90
C ASP A 31 5.60 -17.00 4.08
N THR A 32 4.94 -16.66 5.19
CA THR A 32 4.61 -15.26 5.54
C THR A 32 5.88 -14.44 5.79
N GLU A 33 6.90 -15.04 6.42
CA GLU A 33 8.22 -14.43 6.56
C GLU A 33 8.88 -14.16 5.19
N ASP A 34 8.70 -15.05 4.21
CA ASP A 34 9.22 -14.85 2.84
C ASP A 34 8.57 -13.64 2.15
N LEU A 35 7.27 -13.40 2.33
CA LEU A 35 6.61 -12.20 1.78
C LEU A 35 7.12 -10.91 2.46
N SER A 36 7.25 -10.90 3.78
CA SER A 36 7.82 -9.77 4.52
C SER A 36 9.24 -9.46 4.06
N LYS A 37 10.12 -10.48 3.97
CA LYS A 37 11.47 -10.32 3.41
C LYS A 37 11.45 -9.83 1.97
N SER A 38 10.49 -10.26 1.17
CA SER A 38 10.33 -9.77 -0.20
C SER A 38 10.01 -8.28 -0.21
N LEU A 39 9.07 -7.84 0.63
CA LEU A 39 8.69 -6.43 0.75
C LEU A 39 9.81 -5.53 1.24
N ASN A 40 10.67 -6.01 2.15
CA ASN A 40 11.86 -5.25 2.59
C ASN A 40 12.74 -4.84 1.40
N ASN A 41 12.87 -5.67 0.35
CA ASN A 41 13.65 -5.31 -0.84
C ASN A 41 13.08 -4.10 -1.60
N TYR A 42 11.81 -3.77 -1.39
CA TYR A 42 11.14 -2.64 -2.03
C TYR A 42 11.02 -1.44 -1.08
N VAL A 43 10.76 -1.69 0.21
CA VAL A 43 10.49 -0.68 1.24
C VAL A 43 11.73 -0.20 1.98
N GLU A 44 12.64 -1.12 2.35
CA GLU A 44 13.87 -0.80 3.10
C GLU A 44 15.08 -0.65 2.18
N ASP A 45 15.19 -1.47 1.13
CA ASP A 45 16.34 -1.45 0.21
C ASP A 45 15.99 -0.97 -1.21
N GLY A 46 14.72 -0.60 -1.42
CA GLY A 46 14.15 -0.39 -2.73
C GLY A 46 13.76 1.04 -3.04
N TYR A 47 12.99 1.19 -4.12
CA TYR A 47 12.51 2.51 -4.58
C TYR A 47 11.59 3.21 -3.57
N LEU A 48 10.91 2.46 -2.69
CA LEU A 48 10.05 3.05 -1.65
C LEU A 48 10.82 3.49 -0.40
N ASN A 49 12.13 3.22 -0.31
CA ASN A 49 12.93 3.72 0.80
C ASN A 49 13.19 5.23 0.62
N VAL A 50 12.74 6.03 1.58
CA VAL A 50 12.94 7.48 1.58
C VAL A 50 14.41 7.91 1.64
N GLU A 51 15.31 7.04 2.09
CA GLU A 51 16.76 7.28 2.12
C GLU A 51 17.45 6.87 0.81
N ASP A 52 16.76 6.18 -0.11
CA ASP A 52 17.32 5.75 -1.38
C ASP A 52 17.44 6.92 -2.37
N GLU A 53 18.55 6.98 -3.09
CA GLU A 53 18.83 8.02 -4.07
C GLU A 53 17.75 8.08 -5.17
N ARG A 54 17.20 6.93 -5.60
CA ARG A 54 16.09 6.89 -6.59
C ARG A 54 14.88 7.64 -6.08
N PHE A 55 14.55 7.47 -4.80
CA PHE A 55 13.41 8.15 -4.21
C PHE A 55 13.61 9.66 -4.21
N GLN A 56 14.79 10.12 -3.77
CA GLN A 56 15.12 11.55 -3.74
C GLN A 56 15.07 12.16 -5.14
N ASP A 57 15.75 11.55 -6.12
CA ASP A 57 15.77 12.04 -7.51
C ASP A 57 14.36 12.15 -8.12
N ILE A 58 13.53 11.12 -7.93
CA ILE A 58 12.15 11.11 -8.45
C ILE A 58 11.31 12.17 -7.76
N THR A 59 11.39 12.28 -6.43
CA THR A 59 10.56 13.23 -5.68
C THR A 59 10.96 14.67 -5.93
N ASP A 60 12.26 14.98 -5.95
CA ASP A 60 12.78 16.30 -6.29
C ASP A 60 12.39 16.72 -7.70
N TYR A 61 12.46 15.79 -8.67
CA TYR A 61 12.01 16.07 -10.03
C TYR A 61 10.51 16.34 -10.09
N LEU A 62 9.67 15.50 -9.48
CA LEU A 62 8.20 15.67 -9.50
C LEU A 62 7.76 16.95 -8.79
N ASP A 63 8.38 17.27 -7.65
CA ASP A 63 8.12 18.48 -6.87
C ASP A 63 8.53 19.75 -7.63
N TYR A 64 9.63 19.68 -8.40
CA TYR A 64 10.07 20.76 -9.26
C TYR A 64 9.17 20.92 -10.51
N ILE A 65 8.82 19.82 -11.17
CA ILE A 65 8.20 19.88 -12.50
C ILE A 65 6.73 20.24 -12.45
N ALA A 66 6.02 19.79 -11.40
CA ALA A 66 4.61 20.09 -11.20
C ALA A 66 4.30 21.61 -11.24
N PRO A 67 4.96 22.48 -10.43
CA PRO A 67 4.70 23.92 -10.47
C PRO A 67 5.13 24.57 -11.79
N VAL A 68 6.21 24.08 -12.44
CA VAL A 68 6.63 24.59 -13.75
C VAL A 68 5.56 24.33 -14.79
N LEU A 69 5.04 23.11 -14.88
CA LEU A 69 3.97 22.74 -15.82
C LEU A 69 2.65 23.47 -15.51
N LYS A 70 2.28 23.62 -14.23
CA LYS A 70 1.09 24.37 -13.79
C LYS A 70 1.14 25.85 -14.16
N SER A 71 2.34 26.44 -14.21
CA SER A 71 2.51 27.87 -14.54
C SER A 71 2.21 28.20 -16.01
N ASN A 72 2.14 27.18 -16.88
CA ASN A 72 1.83 27.32 -18.29
C ASN A 72 0.43 26.75 -18.59
N VAL A 73 -0.44 27.57 -19.19
CA VAL A 73 -1.84 27.25 -19.48
C VAL A 73 -1.96 25.97 -20.34
N ASP A 74 -1.04 25.77 -21.28
CA ASP A 74 -1.09 24.63 -22.21
C ASP A 74 -0.67 23.30 -21.56
N THR A 75 -0.04 23.34 -20.38
CA THR A 75 0.49 22.15 -19.65
C THR A 75 -0.04 22.03 -18.22
N ALA A 76 -1.08 22.79 -17.85
CA ALA A 76 -1.57 22.84 -16.48
C ALA A 76 -2.07 21.48 -15.98
N GLU A 77 -2.75 20.71 -16.83
CA GLU A 77 -3.24 19.36 -16.51
C GLU A 77 -2.09 18.36 -16.26
N GLN A 78 -0.98 18.49 -17.00
CA GLN A 78 0.22 17.68 -16.79
C GLN A 78 0.89 18.03 -15.46
N GLY A 79 0.86 19.31 -15.07
CA GLY A 79 1.33 19.74 -13.76
C GLY A 79 0.48 19.19 -12.60
N LEU A 80 -0.83 19.04 -12.77
CA LEU A 80 -1.70 18.35 -11.81
C LEU A 80 -1.38 16.86 -11.75
N GLN A 81 -1.16 16.21 -12.90
CA GLN A 81 -0.77 14.81 -12.97
C GLN A 81 0.55 14.53 -12.25
N ALA A 82 1.57 15.37 -12.46
CA ALA A 82 2.86 15.27 -11.77
C ALA A 82 2.72 15.38 -10.25
N GLU A 83 1.91 16.31 -9.75
CA GLU A 83 1.62 16.45 -8.32
C GLU A 83 0.85 15.24 -7.78
N ASN A 84 -0.13 14.73 -8.53
CA ASN A 84 -0.88 13.54 -8.13
C ASN A 84 0.02 12.29 -8.09
N PHE A 85 0.99 12.16 -9.01
CA PHE A 85 2.02 11.13 -8.95
C PHE A 85 2.89 11.26 -7.70
N LEU A 86 3.39 12.46 -7.39
CA LEU A 86 4.19 12.70 -6.19
C LEU A 86 3.44 12.28 -4.93
N ASN A 87 2.19 12.72 -4.78
CA ASN A 87 1.39 12.43 -3.60
C ASN A 87 1.01 10.94 -3.49
N SER A 88 0.64 10.30 -4.60
CA SER A 88 0.37 8.85 -4.62
C SER A 88 1.60 8.01 -4.31
N TYR A 89 2.78 8.46 -4.74
CA TYR A 89 4.04 7.79 -4.45
C TYR A 89 4.36 7.87 -2.95
N LYS A 90 4.21 9.06 -2.35
CA LYS A 90 4.34 9.25 -0.89
C LYS A 90 3.32 8.41 -0.11
N ALA A 91 2.06 8.35 -0.57
CA ALA A 91 1.03 7.54 0.06
C ALA A 91 1.38 6.04 0.01
N THR A 92 1.83 5.55 -1.15
CA THR A 92 2.28 4.15 -1.32
C THR A 92 3.34 3.77 -0.30
N ILE A 93 4.33 4.64 -0.06
CA ILE A 93 5.41 4.38 0.90
C ILE A 93 4.86 4.17 2.30
N ILE A 94 3.94 5.03 2.74
CA ILE A 94 3.34 4.95 4.07
C ILE A 94 2.56 3.65 4.23
N VAL A 95 1.71 3.31 3.26
CA VAL A 95 0.92 2.06 3.32
C VAL A 95 1.83 0.84 3.23
N ALA A 96 2.81 0.83 2.33
CA ALA A 96 3.76 -0.28 2.19
C ALA A 96 4.55 -0.50 3.49
N LYS A 97 5.00 0.58 4.13
CA LYS A 97 5.72 0.52 5.41
C LYS A 97 4.84 -0.01 6.52
N PHE A 98 3.61 0.51 6.65
CA PHE A 98 2.66 0.01 7.64
C PHE A 98 2.41 -1.49 7.45
N VAL A 99 2.05 -1.93 6.24
CA VAL A 99 1.77 -3.35 5.99
C VAL A 99 3.01 -4.21 6.19
N ASN A 100 4.21 -3.73 5.81
CA ASN A 100 5.46 -4.45 6.02
C ASN A 100 5.78 -4.67 7.51
N GLU A 101 5.55 -3.66 8.35
CA GLU A 101 5.73 -3.76 9.81
C GLU A 101 4.70 -4.70 10.45
N GLU A 102 3.48 -4.73 9.93
CA GLU A 102 2.37 -5.47 10.54
C GLU A 102 2.17 -6.88 9.92
N LEU A 103 2.87 -7.20 8.83
CA LEU A 103 2.77 -8.47 8.09
C LEU A 103 3.14 -9.70 8.93
N ILE A 104 3.97 -9.50 9.95
CA ILE A 104 4.35 -10.54 10.91
C ILE A 104 3.16 -11.05 11.74
N PHE A 105 2.05 -10.32 11.77
CA PHE A 105 0.83 -10.65 12.52
C PHE A 105 -0.28 -11.23 11.63
N LEU A 106 0.02 -11.59 10.39
CA LEU A 106 -0.94 -12.17 9.46
C LEU A 106 -0.89 -13.69 9.44
N ASP A 107 -2.06 -14.31 9.53
CA ASP A 107 -2.26 -15.72 9.24
C ASP A 107 -2.24 -15.98 7.73
N TYR A 108 -1.95 -17.23 7.39
CA TYR A 108 -2.00 -17.71 6.03
C TYR A 108 -3.45 -17.82 5.52
N SER A 109 -3.86 -16.87 4.68
CA SER A 109 -5.21 -16.73 4.11
C SER A 109 -5.32 -17.14 2.63
N ASP A 110 -6.54 -17.19 2.09
CA ASP A 110 -6.75 -17.44 0.65
C ASP A 110 -6.31 -16.25 -0.19
N ALA A 111 -6.57 -15.02 0.26
CA ALA A 111 -5.99 -13.81 -0.31
C ALA A 111 -4.47 -13.90 -0.41
N TYR A 112 -3.78 -14.33 0.66
CA TYR A 112 -2.32 -14.49 0.65
C TYR A 112 -1.88 -15.43 -0.48
N ARG A 113 -2.49 -16.62 -0.60
CA ARG A 113 -2.16 -17.61 -1.64
C ARG A 113 -2.35 -17.07 -3.05
N GLN A 114 -3.42 -16.31 -3.26
CA GLN A 114 -3.79 -15.80 -4.57
C GLN A 114 -2.98 -14.57 -4.98
N ASN A 115 -2.50 -13.79 -4.00
CA ASN A 115 -1.88 -12.50 -4.25
C ASN A 115 -0.36 -12.45 -4.06
N LYS A 116 0.28 -13.32 -3.26
CA LYS A 116 1.74 -13.27 -2.99
C LYS A 116 2.58 -12.97 -4.23
N LYS A 117 2.52 -13.85 -5.24
CA LYS A 117 3.30 -13.71 -6.48
C LYS A 117 2.91 -12.49 -7.32
N LYS A 118 1.66 -12.03 -7.21
CA LYS A 118 1.17 -10.86 -7.94
C LYS A 118 1.71 -9.58 -7.30
N ILE A 119 1.74 -9.53 -5.97
CA ILE A 119 2.35 -8.46 -5.18
C ILE A 119 3.84 -8.34 -5.53
N GLU A 120 4.60 -9.44 -5.44
CA GLU A 120 6.04 -9.47 -5.80
C GLU A 120 6.28 -8.99 -7.24
N LYS A 121 5.47 -9.48 -8.19
CA LYS A 121 5.57 -9.08 -9.59
C LYS A 121 5.27 -7.60 -9.77
N ALA A 122 4.19 -7.09 -9.16
CA ALA A 122 3.78 -5.70 -9.28
C ALA A 122 4.86 -4.76 -8.70
N PHE A 123 5.37 -5.03 -7.50
CA PHE A 123 6.48 -4.23 -6.94
C PHE A 123 7.77 -4.32 -7.75
N SER A 124 8.11 -5.48 -8.29
CA SER A 124 9.28 -5.62 -9.16
C SER A 124 9.15 -4.79 -10.45
N GLN A 125 7.95 -4.77 -11.04
CA GLN A 125 7.64 -3.93 -12.20
C GLN A 125 7.69 -2.43 -11.84
N ALA A 126 7.10 -2.03 -10.71
CA ALA A 126 7.18 -0.65 -10.21
C ALA A 126 8.62 -0.20 -10.00
N GLN A 127 9.45 -1.02 -9.36
CA GLN A 127 10.87 -0.75 -9.15
C GLN A 127 11.65 -0.61 -10.46
N THR A 128 11.28 -1.38 -11.49
CA THR A 128 11.91 -1.28 -12.81
C THR A 128 11.56 0.06 -13.45
N SER A 129 10.29 0.46 -13.44
CA SER A 129 9.85 1.77 -13.93
C SER A 129 10.43 2.93 -13.13
N ALA A 130 10.59 2.79 -11.82
CA ALA A 130 11.28 3.78 -10.98
C ALA A 130 12.75 3.96 -11.39
N ARG A 131 13.46 2.86 -11.67
CA ARG A 131 14.86 2.92 -12.14
C ARG A 131 14.96 3.56 -13.53
N GLU A 132 14.07 3.21 -14.44
CA GLU A 132 14.01 3.81 -15.78
C GLU A 132 13.69 5.31 -15.72
N LEU A 133 12.76 5.70 -14.85
CA LEU A 133 12.44 7.10 -14.56
C LEU A 133 13.66 7.86 -14.02
N GLN A 134 14.32 7.34 -12.98
CA GLN A 134 15.52 7.97 -12.41
C GLN A 134 16.62 8.12 -13.46
N THR A 135 16.86 7.08 -14.27
CA THR A 135 17.87 7.11 -15.33
C THR A 135 17.56 8.21 -16.33
N PHE A 136 16.30 8.29 -16.77
CA PHE A 136 15.86 9.34 -17.68
C PHE A 136 16.01 10.73 -17.05
N ILE A 137 15.64 10.92 -15.78
CA ILE A 137 15.85 12.18 -15.06
C ILE A 137 17.35 12.55 -15.08
N ASN A 138 18.23 11.65 -14.64
CA ASN A 138 19.65 11.93 -14.46
C ASN A 138 20.41 12.18 -15.78
N GLU A 139 20.02 11.49 -16.87
CA GLU A 139 20.53 11.75 -18.21
C GLU A 139 20.14 13.14 -18.74
N ASN A 140 18.98 13.65 -18.31
CA ASN A 140 18.38 14.87 -18.87
C ASN A 140 18.54 16.12 -17.98
N VAL A 141 18.89 15.96 -16.69
CA VAL A 141 19.14 17.07 -15.75
C VAL A 141 20.37 17.91 -16.15
N ASN A 142 21.39 17.29 -16.74
CA ASN A 142 22.66 17.94 -17.07
C ASN A 142 22.72 18.54 -18.49
N GLU A 143 21.72 18.29 -19.34
CA GLU A 143 21.77 18.65 -20.76
C GLU A 143 21.13 20.00 -21.12
N GLY A 144 20.52 20.72 -20.18
CA GLY A 144 19.89 21.99 -20.51
C GLY A 144 19.60 22.89 -19.32
N GLY A 145 20.41 23.94 -19.16
CA GLY A 145 20.08 25.10 -18.33
C GLY A 145 18.89 25.87 -18.89
N SER A 146 17.68 25.33 -18.75
CA SER A 146 16.43 26.07 -18.83
C SER A 146 15.29 25.23 -18.24
N GLN A 147 14.40 25.86 -17.47
CA GLN A 147 13.17 25.23 -16.99
C GLN A 147 12.31 24.67 -18.15
N TYR A 148 12.47 25.24 -19.35
CA TYR A 148 11.85 24.78 -20.60
C TYR A 148 12.33 23.39 -21.03
N TRP A 149 13.60 23.05 -20.79
CA TRP A 149 14.13 21.74 -21.14
C TRP A 149 13.63 20.66 -20.17
N LEU A 150 13.58 20.96 -18.87
CA LEU A 150 13.00 20.09 -17.83
C LEU A 150 11.48 19.88 -18.02
N ALA A 151 10.75 20.88 -18.55
CA ALA A 151 9.34 20.75 -18.95
C ALA A 151 9.14 19.83 -20.15
N ASN A 152 10.01 19.89 -21.15
CA ASN A 152 9.91 19.02 -22.33
C ASN A 152 10.35 17.57 -22.06
N THR A 153 11.14 17.31 -21.02
CA THR A 153 11.48 15.94 -20.59
C THR A 153 10.33 15.24 -19.88
N TRP A 154 9.29 15.98 -19.45
CA TRP A 154 8.11 15.43 -18.80
C TRP A 154 7.48 14.28 -19.59
N GLN A 155 7.38 14.39 -20.93
CA GLN A 155 6.76 13.34 -21.74
C GLN A 155 7.45 11.97 -21.60
N GLY A 156 8.79 11.95 -21.42
CA GLY A 156 9.54 10.72 -21.18
C GLY A 156 9.42 10.22 -19.73
N CYS A 157 9.28 11.15 -18.78
CA CYS A 157 9.05 10.82 -17.37
C CYS A 157 7.63 10.32 -17.10
N GLU A 158 6.62 10.86 -17.79
CA GLU A 158 5.19 10.61 -17.58
C GLU A 158 4.88 9.12 -17.72
N GLU A 159 5.36 8.47 -18.78
CA GLU A 159 5.09 7.05 -19.02
C GLU A 159 5.63 6.15 -17.90
N ASN A 160 6.87 6.40 -17.45
CA ASN A 160 7.50 5.61 -16.41
C ASN A 160 6.93 5.94 -15.02
N ALA A 161 6.58 7.20 -14.76
CA ALA A 161 5.89 7.59 -13.54
C ALA A 161 4.50 6.95 -13.44
N THR A 162 3.74 6.95 -14.53
CA THR A 162 2.42 6.29 -14.62
C THR A 162 2.56 4.80 -14.32
N LYS A 163 3.47 4.10 -15.00
CA LYS A 163 3.69 2.66 -14.77
C LYS A 163 4.16 2.38 -13.35
N MET A 164 5.08 3.18 -12.82
CA MET A 164 5.55 3.04 -11.44
C MET A 164 4.37 3.12 -10.48
N VAL A 165 3.59 4.20 -10.54
CA VAL A 165 2.43 4.42 -9.67
C VAL A 165 1.39 3.31 -9.85
N GLU A 166 0.92 3.01 -11.06
CA GLU A 166 -0.09 1.98 -11.28
C GLU A 166 0.30 0.61 -10.71
N LYS A 167 1.58 0.22 -10.86
CA LYS A 167 2.09 -1.05 -10.34
C LYS A 167 2.26 -1.02 -8.83
N SER A 168 2.69 0.11 -8.27
CA SER A 168 2.70 0.33 -6.83
C SER A 168 1.30 0.22 -6.24
N LEU A 169 0.30 0.88 -6.83
CA LEU A 169 -1.08 0.85 -6.32
C LEU A 169 -1.73 -0.53 -6.46
N ASP A 170 -1.51 -1.28 -7.57
CA ASP A 170 -1.97 -2.68 -7.68
C ASP A 170 -1.35 -3.56 -6.59
N ALA A 171 -0.05 -3.38 -6.31
CA ALA A 171 0.61 -4.12 -5.24
C ALA A 171 0.02 -3.80 -3.87
N ILE A 172 -0.26 -2.52 -3.60
CA ILE A 172 -0.86 -2.05 -2.34
C ILE A 172 -2.28 -2.58 -2.16
N LYS A 173 -3.16 -2.47 -3.16
CA LYS A 173 -4.54 -3.02 -3.05
C LYS A 173 -4.53 -4.51 -2.71
N ARG A 174 -3.64 -5.26 -3.37
CA ARG A 174 -3.47 -6.69 -3.08
C ARG A 174 -2.94 -6.94 -1.67
N LEU A 175 -2.01 -6.10 -1.20
CA LEU A 175 -1.48 -6.19 0.16
C LEU A 175 -2.56 -5.91 1.21
N LEU A 176 -3.38 -4.88 1.01
CA LEU A 176 -4.50 -4.56 1.90
C LEU A 176 -5.49 -5.74 1.97
N SER A 177 -5.86 -6.33 0.83
CA SER A 177 -6.71 -7.53 0.80
C SER A 177 -6.08 -8.73 1.54
N VAL A 178 -4.76 -8.93 1.41
CA VAL A 178 -4.04 -9.97 2.17
C VAL A 178 -4.10 -9.69 3.67
N TYR A 179 -3.96 -8.43 4.05
CA TYR A 179 -4.00 -7.99 5.42
C TYR A 179 -5.38 -8.18 6.04
N GLU A 180 -6.45 -7.72 5.39
CA GLU A 180 -7.83 -7.85 5.84
C GLU A 180 -8.23 -9.30 6.11
N GLU A 181 -7.89 -10.21 5.20
CA GLU A 181 -8.24 -11.63 5.36
C GLU A 181 -7.30 -12.36 6.34
N GLY A 182 -6.06 -11.88 6.46
CA GLY A 182 -5.01 -12.52 7.27
C GLY A 182 -4.91 -12.02 8.70
N ALA A 183 -5.42 -10.82 9.02
CA ALA A 183 -5.22 -10.21 10.33
C ALA A 183 -6.04 -10.93 11.41
N THR A 184 -5.35 -11.55 12.37
CA THR A 184 -5.99 -12.36 13.43
C THR A 184 -6.02 -11.71 14.81
N SER A 185 -5.25 -10.64 15.01
CA SER A 185 -5.25 -9.88 16.26
C SER A 185 -6.41 -8.89 16.26
N VAL A 186 -7.07 -8.71 17.40
CA VAL A 186 -8.11 -7.67 17.58
C VAL A 186 -7.59 -6.24 17.33
N TYR A 187 -6.27 -6.04 17.40
CA TYR A 187 -5.63 -4.75 17.11
C TYR A 187 -5.42 -4.50 15.62
N THR A 188 -5.33 -5.56 14.80
CA THR A 188 -5.00 -5.47 13.37
C THR A 188 -6.17 -5.90 12.47
N GLY A 189 -7.02 -6.81 12.93
CA GLY A 189 -8.24 -7.25 12.24
C GLY A 189 -9.48 -6.70 12.94
N ASN A 190 -9.78 -5.41 12.73
CA ASN A 190 -10.95 -4.76 13.33
C ASN A 190 -11.69 -3.86 12.33
N ALA A 191 -12.95 -3.53 12.67
CA ALA A 191 -13.83 -2.77 11.78
C ALA A 191 -13.32 -1.35 11.47
N PHE A 192 -12.46 -0.77 12.30
CA PHE A 192 -11.89 0.54 12.03
C PHE A 192 -10.83 0.46 10.92
N LEU A 193 -9.95 -0.53 10.98
CA LEU A 193 -8.98 -0.79 9.92
C LEU A 193 -9.65 -1.20 8.61
N GLU A 194 -10.72 -2.00 8.67
CA GLU A 194 -11.53 -2.36 7.50
C GLU A 194 -12.04 -1.12 6.76
N ILE A 195 -12.69 -0.17 7.46
CA ILE A 195 -13.17 1.05 6.79
C ILE A 195 -12.03 1.96 6.28
N ILE A 196 -10.87 1.97 6.97
CA ILE A 196 -9.68 2.70 6.53
C ILE A 196 -9.15 2.10 5.23
N PHE A 197 -9.08 0.77 5.13
CA PHE A 197 -8.61 0.08 3.93
C PHE A 197 -9.59 0.23 2.76
N ASP A 198 -10.89 0.04 2.99
CA ASP A 198 -11.94 0.29 1.99
C ASP A 198 -11.83 1.71 1.41
N ARG A 199 -11.67 2.71 2.29
CA ARG A 199 -11.53 4.10 1.86
C ARG A 199 -10.21 4.34 1.14
N THR A 200 -9.13 3.72 1.58
CA THR A 200 -7.83 3.79 0.91
C THR A 200 -7.94 3.19 -0.49
N GLU A 201 -8.53 2.01 -0.66
CA GLU A 201 -8.75 1.39 -1.97
C GLU A 201 -9.58 2.28 -2.90
N PHE A 202 -10.67 2.86 -2.40
CA PHE A 202 -11.49 3.82 -3.15
C PHE A 202 -10.67 5.04 -3.62
N LEU A 203 -9.82 5.60 -2.75
CA LEU A 203 -8.97 6.74 -3.10
C LEU A 203 -7.87 6.34 -4.09
N LEU A 204 -7.34 5.11 -4.01
CA LEU A 204 -6.40 4.56 -4.99
C LEU A 204 -7.06 4.38 -6.36
N ASP A 205 -8.29 3.85 -6.45
CA ASP A 205 -9.06 3.80 -7.70
C ASP A 205 -9.32 5.19 -8.26
N THR A 206 -9.76 6.12 -7.42
CA THR A 206 -10.01 7.51 -7.81
C THR A 206 -8.75 8.17 -8.38
N MET A 207 -7.59 7.93 -7.77
CA MET A 207 -6.31 8.44 -8.25
C MET A 207 -5.98 7.89 -9.64
N ILE A 208 -6.17 6.59 -9.90
CA ILE A 208 -5.89 5.96 -11.20
C ILE A 208 -6.82 6.51 -12.29
N GLU A 209 -8.11 6.65 -11.99
CA GLU A 209 -9.11 7.11 -12.96
C GLU A 209 -9.00 8.62 -13.24
N ASN A 210 -8.57 9.42 -12.24
CA ASN A 210 -8.62 10.87 -12.26
C ASN A 210 -7.27 11.53 -11.99
N GLN A 211 -6.20 11.04 -12.61
CA GLN A 211 -4.84 11.55 -12.43
C GLN A 211 -4.70 13.04 -12.79
N GLN A 212 -5.58 13.59 -13.62
CA GLN A 212 -5.57 15.00 -14.04
C GLN A 212 -6.55 15.88 -13.24
N THR A 213 -7.38 15.28 -12.37
CA THR A 213 -8.32 16.04 -11.54
C THR A 213 -7.61 16.60 -10.32
N GLU A 214 -8.03 17.80 -9.91
CA GLU A 214 -7.48 18.49 -8.76
C GLU A 214 -7.64 17.64 -7.48
N ASN A 215 -6.57 17.55 -6.69
CA ASN A 215 -6.52 16.95 -5.35
C ASN A 215 -6.68 15.42 -5.24
N SER A 216 -6.80 14.63 -6.31
CA SER A 216 -6.99 13.17 -6.19
C SER A 216 -5.81 12.49 -5.46
N GLY A 217 -4.58 12.82 -5.81
CA GLY A 217 -3.39 12.33 -5.11
C GLY A 217 -3.22 12.95 -3.72
N LYS A 218 -3.59 14.23 -3.55
CA LYS A 218 -3.51 14.93 -2.26
C LYS A 218 -4.45 14.30 -1.23
N ASN A 219 -5.71 14.09 -1.58
CA ASN A 219 -6.71 13.46 -0.70
C ASN A 219 -6.29 12.05 -0.29
N LEU A 220 -5.72 11.27 -1.22
CA LEU A 220 -5.14 9.96 -0.89
C LEU A 220 -4.01 10.09 0.11
N TYR A 221 -3.06 11.00 -0.12
CA TYR A 221 -1.91 11.18 0.74
C TYR A 221 -2.29 11.64 2.15
N GLU A 222 -3.15 12.64 2.26
CA GLU A 222 -3.63 13.16 3.55
C GLU A 222 -4.35 12.06 4.36
N PHE A 223 -5.29 11.35 3.73
CA PHE A 223 -6.00 10.25 4.38
C PHE A 223 -5.05 9.15 4.87
N VAL A 224 -4.10 8.74 4.02
CA VAL A 224 -3.10 7.72 4.36
C VAL A 224 -2.21 8.19 5.52
N VAL A 225 -1.74 9.44 5.50
CA VAL A 225 -0.93 10.01 6.58
C VAL A 225 -1.71 9.96 7.90
N ASP A 226 -2.96 10.43 7.91
CA ASP A 226 -3.76 10.57 9.13
C ASP A 226 -4.01 9.23 9.83
N TYR A 227 -4.19 8.14 9.07
CA TYR A 227 -4.54 6.84 9.64
C TYR A 227 -3.38 5.85 9.75
N PHE A 228 -2.50 5.75 8.75
CA PHE A 228 -1.44 4.74 8.73
C PHE A 228 -0.20 5.15 9.51
N THR A 229 0.00 6.45 9.76
CA THR A 229 1.07 6.92 10.65
C THR A 229 0.63 7.05 12.10
N ASN A 230 -0.69 7.15 12.35
CA ASN A 230 -1.26 7.30 13.67
C ASN A 230 -1.68 5.96 14.30
N LYS A 231 -0.70 5.19 14.77
CA LYS A 231 -0.97 3.92 15.49
C LYS A 231 -1.79 4.13 16.78
N GLU A 232 -1.80 5.35 17.34
CA GLU A 232 -2.60 5.69 18.51
C GLU A 232 -4.09 5.71 18.20
N ALA A 233 -4.53 6.16 17.02
CA ALA A 233 -5.93 6.11 16.62
C ALA A 233 -6.47 4.67 16.55
N ILE A 234 -5.68 3.73 16.01
CA ILE A 234 -6.02 2.30 15.95
C ILE A 234 -6.12 1.70 17.37
N SER A 235 -5.18 2.06 18.24
CA SER A 235 -5.20 1.65 19.65
C SER A 235 -6.40 2.24 20.39
N ASN A 236 -6.71 3.53 20.18
CA ASN A 236 -7.84 4.23 20.80
C ASN A 236 -9.16 3.54 20.48
N TYR A 237 -9.38 3.13 19.21
CA TYR A 237 -10.56 2.36 18.81
C TYR A 237 -10.76 1.09 19.66
N CYS A 238 -9.68 0.39 20.02
CA CYS A 238 -9.77 -0.85 20.80
C CYS A 238 -10.30 -0.62 22.24
N TYR A 239 -10.19 0.60 22.77
CA TYR A 239 -10.53 0.92 24.16
C TYR A 239 -11.62 1.99 24.32
N ASN A 240 -12.08 2.61 23.23
CA ASN A 240 -13.02 3.72 23.24
C ASN A 240 -14.38 3.31 22.64
N SER A 241 -15.37 3.09 23.50
CA SER A 241 -16.72 2.69 23.10
C SER A 241 -17.41 3.72 22.21
N ASP A 242 -17.16 5.01 22.43
CA ASP A 242 -17.77 6.07 21.63
C ASP A 242 -17.22 6.03 20.20
N LEU A 243 -15.90 5.80 20.04
CA LEU A 243 -15.28 5.62 18.73
C LEU A 243 -15.78 4.35 18.04
N GLN A 244 -15.98 3.25 18.78
CA GLN A 244 -16.58 2.02 18.24
C GLN A 244 -17.99 2.26 17.70
N THR A 245 -18.84 2.99 18.43
CA THR A 245 -20.19 3.34 17.97
C THR A 245 -20.16 4.24 16.73
N LYS A 246 -19.24 5.21 16.65
CA LYS A 246 -19.09 6.05 15.45
C LYS A 246 -18.68 5.22 14.22
N VAL A 247 -17.74 4.29 14.39
CA VAL A 247 -17.27 3.39 13.33
C VAL A 247 -18.38 2.45 12.87
N GLU A 248 -19.17 1.91 13.80
CA GLU A 248 -20.34 1.09 13.47
C GLU A 248 -21.38 1.88 12.67
N ASP A 249 -21.67 3.12 13.07
CA ASP A 249 -22.59 4.01 12.32
C ASP A 249 -22.09 4.29 10.88
N ILE A 250 -20.78 4.53 10.71
CA ILE A 250 -20.16 4.69 9.39
C ILE A 250 -20.28 3.39 8.57
N LYS A 251 -19.99 2.24 9.18
CA LYS A 251 -20.07 0.94 8.49
C LYS A 251 -21.48 0.63 8.01
N GLU A 252 -22.50 1.00 8.78
CA GLU A 252 -23.91 0.75 8.43
C GLU A 252 -24.47 1.76 7.44
N LYS A 253 -24.07 3.04 7.54
CA LYS A 253 -24.71 4.15 6.79
C LYS A 253 -23.84 4.74 5.68
N GLY A 254 -22.55 4.44 5.65
CA GLY A 254 -21.61 5.02 4.69
C GLY A 254 -21.60 6.54 4.72
N ASP A 255 -21.75 7.14 3.54
CA ASP A 255 -21.82 8.59 3.32
C ASP A 255 -23.01 9.28 4.00
N GLN A 256 -24.01 8.53 4.47
CA GLN A 256 -25.14 9.06 5.23
C GLN A 256 -24.85 9.19 6.73
N SER A 257 -23.72 8.65 7.21
CA SER A 257 -23.31 8.83 8.60
C SER A 257 -22.92 10.29 8.86
N VAL A 258 -23.37 10.84 9.99
CA VAL A 258 -22.96 12.18 10.45
C VAL A 258 -21.47 12.25 10.80
N TYR A 259 -20.80 11.11 10.89
CA TYR A 259 -19.37 10.99 11.19
C TYR A 259 -18.51 10.71 9.96
N TYR A 260 -19.12 10.53 8.77
CA TYR A 260 -18.39 10.17 7.55
C TYR A 260 -17.38 11.23 7.11
N ASP A 261 -17.76 12.51 7.20
CA ASP A 261 -16.87 13.61 6.84
C ASP A 261 -15.67 13.68 7.79
N SER A 262 -15.91 13.59 9.11
CA SER A 262 -14.83 13.52 10.11
C SER A 262 -13.92 12.30 9.91
N PHE A 263 -14.47 11.18 9.45
CA PHE A 263 -13.69 10.02 9.06
C PHE A 263 -12.81 10.30 7.84
N CYS A 264 -13.37 10.87 6.77
CA CYS A 264 -12.60 11.22 5.57
C CYS A 264 -11.49 12.25 5.86
N GLU A 265 -11.67 13.09 6.85
CA GLU A 265 -10.72 14.15 7.27
C GLU A 265 -9.72 13.68 8.36
N GLY A 266 -9.70 12.40 8.73
CA GLY A 266 -8.75 11.91 9.74
C GLY A 266 -9.06 12.33 11.19
N THR A 267 -10.22 12.93 11.45
CA THR A 267 -10.56 13.53 12.76
C THR A 267 -11.50 12.67 13.61
N LEU A 268 -11.89 11.48 13.16
CA LEU A 268 -12.91 10.64 13.82
C LEU A 268 -12.52 10.20 15.25
N GLY A 269 -11.23 9.94 15.48
CA GLY A 269 -10.67 9.35 16.70
C GLY A 269 -9.62 10.20 17.41
N VAL A 270 -9.50 11.48 17.03
CA VAL A 270 -8.64 12.50 17.64
C VAL A 270 -9.41 13.27 18.72
#